data_AF-A0A2E0X5D1-F1
#
_entry.id   AF-A0A2E0X5D1-F1
#
_cell.length_a   1.000
_cell.length_b   1.000
_cell.length_c   1.000
_cell.angle_alpha   90.00
_cell.angle_beta   90.00
_cell.angle_gamma   90.00
#
_symmetry.space_group_name_H-M   'P 1'
#
loop_
_entity.id
_entity.type
_entity.pdbx_description
1 polymer ?
#
loop_
_entity_poly.entity_id
_entity_poly.type
_entity_poly.pdbx_seq_one_letter_code
_entity_poly.pdbx_strand_id
1 'polypeptide(L)'
;MRIASYAAVVGGLAVPAAALNITLDYAHDTFFSTNPTAKAAIEAAAADLNAAITTTLAPITTDLFTGQGYATGGRNTTATFDAAFYYTNPTTGAQVEVAQPTLASDEFRVYVGGRNLTSSSLGVGGPGGVGLSLNVVGYPESLNAAVSQAASAADAALTRGNVGPTIGMLSGSISLSPTTAVYSLDFGSTLGNFWIDLDTNNNGIQDSSAQLANYWHFDHTTPVAIGKNDLYSVALHELIHTLGIGSSSTWNSLVAGTTWLGAEAIAENGTGANLIALDGDHIAPSLLSTRISDGAPQETVMDPTITVGSRKTLTMLDLAFLRDLGWETIDPIVPAGPADFNANGAVDGADLAIWTGAYGYTASGDANSDGKTAGDDYIMWQTAYGTTTAKAAGGVVPEPATGALAALVLLGLRLISRKRATAL
;
A
#
# COMPACT_ATOMS: atom_id res chain seq x y z
N MET A 1 27.55 7.92 -26.21
CA MET A 1 26.69 8.07 -25.02
C MET A 1 25.69 6.92 -25.05
N ARG A 2 26.02 5.81 -24.37
CA ARG A 2 25.16 4.63 -24.20
C ARG A 2 25.01 4.49 -22.69
N ILE A 3 23.79 4.62 -22.19
CA ILE A 3 23.47 4.37 -20.79
C ILE A 3 23.54 2.85 -20.62
N ALA A 4 24.53 2.37 -19.88
CA ALA A 4 24.66 0.97 -19.52
C ALA A 4 23.71 0.71 -18.34
N SER A 5 22.70 -0.12 -18.56
CA SER A 5 21.85 -0.67 -17.51
C SER A 5 22.71 -1.58 -16.63
N TYR A 6 22.99 -1.18 -15.40
CA TYR A 6 23.63 -2.05 -14.42
C TYR A 6 22.58 -2.96 -13.80
N ALA A 7 22.51 -4.20 -14.29
CA ALA A 7 21.97 -5.31 -13.52
C ALA A 7 23.08 -5.84 -12.61
N ALA A 8 23.06 -5.47 -11.33
CA ALA A 8 23.90 -6.10 -10.33
C ALA A 8 23.38 -7.52 -10.07
N VAL A 9 24.23 -8.51 -10.31
CA VAL A 9 23.98 -9.92 -9.95
C VAL A 9 24.30 -10.06 -8.46
N VAL A 10 23.26 -10.08 -7.62
CA VAL A 10 23.35 -10.46 -6.20
C VAL A 10 22.88 -11.90 -6.05
N GLY A 11 23.62 -12.71 -5.29
CA GLY A 11 23.27 -14.09 -4.97
C GLY A 11 21.89 -14.16 -4.32
N GLY A 12 20.95 -14.80 -5.01
CA GLY A 12 19.54 -14.83 -4.63
C GLY A 12 19.28 -15.60 -3.35
N LEU A 13 19.09 -14.88 -2.24
CA LEU A 13 17.92 -15.17 -1.42
C LEU A 13 16.70 -14.97 -2.34
N ALA A 14 15.81 -15.96 -2.38
CA ALA A 14 14.63 -15.88 -3.24
C ALA A 14 13.85 -14.61 -2.90
N VAL A 15 13.91 -13.62 -3.78
CA VAL A 15 12.98 -12.49 -3.74
C VAL A 15 11.60 -13.12 -3.89
N PRO A 16 10.65 -12.93 -2.95
CA PRO A 16 9.29 -13.40 -3.14
C PRO A 16 8.79 -12.82 -4.47
N ALA A 17 8.27 -13.67 -5.34
CA ALA A 17 7.74 -13.23 -6.63
C ALA A 17 6.67 -12.17 -6.38
N ALA A 18 6.73 -11.04 -7.11
CA ALA A 18 5.73 -9.99 -7.04
C ALA A 18 4.32 -10.59 -7.15
N ALA A 19 3.48 -10.33 -6.17
CA ALA A 19 2.17 -10.95 -6.07
C ALA A 19 1.01 -9.97 -6.11
N LEU A 20 1.22 -8.65 -6.04
CA LEU A 20 0.20 -7.69 -6.46
C LEU A 20 0.48 -7.25 -7.90
N ASN A 21 -0.57 -7.20 -8.72
CA ASN A 21 -0.50 -6.73 -10.10
C ASN A 21 -1.53 -5.62 -10.33
N ILE A 22 -1.13 -4.39 -10.04
CA ILE A 22 -1.84 -3.18 -10.41
C ILE A 22 -1.86 -3.08 -11.94
N THR A 23 -3.05 -3.24 -12.51
CA THR A 23 -3.29 -3.11 -13.95
C THR A 23 -4.00 -1.80 -14.24
N LEU A 24 -3.38 -0.95 -15.08
CA LEU A 24 -3.98 0.31 -15.48
C LEU A 24 -4.90 0.10 -16.69
N ASP A 25 -6.19 0.38 -16.51
CA ASP A 25 -7.22 0.26 -17.53
C ASP A 25 -7.56 1.64 -18.11
N TYR A 26 -7.36 1.77 -19.43
CA TYR A 26 -7.53 3.01 -20.19
C TYR A 26 -8.87 3.06 -20.96
N ALA A 27 -9.84 2.18 -20.66
CA ALA A 27 -11.10 2.06 -21.42
C ALA A 27 -11.91 3.36 -21.52
N HIS A 28 -11.73 4.28 -20.57
CA HIS A 28 -12.39 5.59 -20.57
C HIS A 28 -11.44 6.77 -20.75
N ASP A 29 -10.15 6.50 -20.95
CA ASP A 29 -9.15 7.55 -21.11
C ASP A 29 -9.31 8.29 -22.44
N THR A 30 -9.08 9.60 -22.39
CA THR A 30 -8.98 10.46 -23.59
C THR A 30 -7.63 11.15 -23.71
N PHE A 31 -6.78 11.09 -22.66
CA PHE A 31 -5.53 11.83 -22.57
C PHE A 31 -4.31 10.94 -22.77
N PHE A 32 -4.15 9.89 -21.97
CA PHE A 32 -2.95 9.04 -21.98
C PHE A 32 -2.76 8.26 -23.29
N SER A 33 -3.86 7.88 -23.94
CA SER A 33 -3.89 7.25 -25.26
C SER A 33 -3.25 8.10 -26.37
N THR A 34 -3.21 9.43 -26.18
CA THR A 34 -2.57 10.37 -27.11
C THR A 34 -1.28 11.00 -26.56
N ASN A 35 -0.94 10.72 -25.30
CA ASN A 35 0.24 11.26 -24.61
C ASN A 35 1.12 10.12 -24.06
N PRO A 36 1.88 9.42 -24.92
CA PRO A 36 2.61 8.20 -24.55
C PRO A 36 3.68 8.43 -23.47
N THR A 37 4.31 9.61 -23.43
CA THR A 37 5.28 9.94 -22.37
C THR A 37 4.61 10.06 -21.01
N ALA A 38 3.43 10.69 -20.94
CA ALA A 38 2.64 10.78 -19.71
C ALA A 38 2.12 9.39 -19.29
N LYS A 39 1.66 8.58 -20.27
CA LYS A 39 1.25 7.19 -20.04
C LYS A 39 2.39 6.36 -19.43
N ALA A 40 3.59 6.47 -19.97
CA ALA A 40 4.76 5.75 -19.47
C ALA A 40 5.12 6.15 -18.03
N ALA A 41 4.90 7.41 -17.63
CA ALA A 41 5.13 7.85 -16.25
C ALA A 41 4.18 7.20 -15.23
N ILE A 42 2.89 7.09 -15.56
CA ILE A 42 1.92 6.47 -14.65
C ILE A 42 2.07 4.94 -14.62
N GLU A 43 2.46 4.33 -15.74
CA GLU A 43 2.81 2.90 -15.81
C GLU A 43 4.06 2.60 -14.97
N ALA A 44 5.06 3.49 -14.96
CA ALA A 44 6.24 3.35 -14.11
C ALA A 44 5.88 3.44 -12.62
N ALA A 45 5.00 4.37 -12.22
CA ALA A 45 4.54 4.46 -10.84
C ALA A 45 3.80 3.18 -10.38
N ALA A 46 2.93 2.62 -11.23
CA ALA A 46 2.27 1.34 -10.96
C ALA A 46 3.27 0.17 -10.89
N ALA A 47 4.29 0.16 -11.75
CA ALA A 47 5.34 -0.86 -11.75
C ALA A 47 6.16 -0.85 -10.45
N ASP A 48 6.48 0.34 -9.92
CA ASP A 48 7.22 0.46 -8.66
C ASP A 48 6.38 -0.03 -7.46
N LEU A 49 5.07 0.21 -7.45
CA LEU A 49 4.17 -0.35 -6.45
C LEU A 49 4.06 -1.88 -6.57
N ASN A 50 3.95 -2.41 -7.78
CA ASN A 50 3.96 -3.87 -8.03
C ASN A 50 5.28 -4.52 -7.59
N ALA A 51 6.40 -3.82 -7.70
CA ALA A 51 7.69 -4.29 -7.21
C ALA A 51 7.79 -4.23 -5.68
N ALA A 52 7.11 -3.27 -5.05
CA ALA A 52 7.18 -3.07 -3.61
C ALA A 52 6.20 -3.96 -2.82
N ILE A 53 5.04 -4.29 -3.38
CA ILE A 53 3.97 -5.03 -2.68
C ILE A 53 4.02 -6.51 -3.06
N THR A 54 4.18 -7.38 -2.06
CA THR A 54 4.37 -8.82 -2.22
C THR A 54 3.13 -9.63 -1.83
N THR A 55 2.02 -8.95 -1.57
CA THR A 55 0.74 -9.55 -1.17
C THR A 55 0.10 -10.31 -2.34
N THR A 56 -0.29 -11.56 -2.14
CA THR A 56 -1.13 -12.33 -3.09
C THR A 56 -2.61 -12.03 -2.85
N LEU A 57 -3.35 -11.66 -3.89
CA LEU A 57 -4.80 -11.43 -3.78
C LEU A 57 -5.58 -12.61 -4.35
N ALA A 58 -6.59 -13.08 -3.61
CA ALA A 58 -7.50 -14.09 -4.15
C ALA A 58 -8.28 -13.53 -5.37
N PRO A 59 -8.58 -14.38 -6.37
CA PRO A 59 -9.39 -13.97 -7.51
C PRO A 59 -10.84 -13.68 -7.11
N ILE A 60 -11.51 -12.87 -7.93
CA ILE A 60 -12.97 -12.75 -7.92
C ILE A 60 -13.49 -13.46 -9.16
N THR A 61 -14.21 -14.58 -8.96
CA THR A 61 -14.72 -15.42 -10.05
C THR A 61 -16.22 -15.34 -10.21
N THR A 62 -16.92 -14.73 -9.26
CA THR A 62 -18.37 -14.53 -9.27
C THR A 62 -18.75 -13.33 -8.41
N ASP A 63 -19.85 -12.69 -8.77
CA ASP A 63 -20.56 -11.69 -7.99
C ASP A 63 -21.78 -12.28 -7.25
N LEU A 64 -22.11 -13.55 -7.49
CA LEU A 64 -23.33 -14.17 -7.00
C LEU A 64 -23.04 -15.21 -5.92
N PHE A 65 -23.37 -14.88 -4.67
CA PHE A 65 -23.14 -15.76 -3.51
C PHE A 65 -24.45 -16.33 -3.01
N THR A 66 -24.50 -17.65 -2.85
CA THR A 66 -25.73 -18.34 -2.42
C THR A 66 -25.54 -19.09 -1.11
N GLY A 67 -26.57 -19.09 -0.28
CA GLY A 67 -26.59 -19.82 0.98
C GLY A 67 -27.89 -20.59 1.14
N GLN A 68 -27.81 -21.79 1.72
CA GLN A 68 -28.95 -22.70 1.87
C GLN A 68 -29.22 -22.99 3.33
N GLY A 69 -30.36 -22.54 3.84
CA GLY A 69 -30.87 -22.94 5.14
C GLY A 69 -31.82 -24.13 5.02
N TYR A 70 -31.74 -25.08 5.96
CA TYR A 70 -32.65 -26.23 6.01
C TYR A 70 -33.39 -26.26 7.33
N ALA A 71 -34.69 -26.59 7.25
CA ALA A 71 -35.56 -26.76 8.39
C ALA A 71 -36.18 -28.17 8.41
N THR A 72 -36.82 -28.50 9.53
CA THR A 72 -37.52 -29.79 9.69
C THR A 72 -38.61 -29.96 8.63
N GLY A 73 -38.70 -31.18 8.10
CA GLY A 73 -39.67 -31.55 7.07
C GLY A 73 -39.22 -31.26 5.63
N GLY A 74 -37.92 -31.02 5.40
CA GLY A 74 -37.36 -30.82 4.06
C GLY A 74 -37.58 -29.41 3.50
N ARG A 75 -38.09 -28.48 4.31
CA ARG A 75 -38.22 -27.06 3.97
C ARG A 75 -36.84 -26.42 3.90
N ASN A 76 -36.60 -25.58 2.90
CA ASN A 76 -35.34 -24.89 2.72
C ASN A 76 -35.55 -23.42 2.34
N THR A 77 -34.52 -22.62 2.60
CA THR A 77 -34.43 -21.23 2.16
C THR A 77 -33.14 -21.04 1.40
N THR A 78 -33.24 -20.40 0.25
CA THR A 78 -32.10 -19.90 -0.51
C THR A 78 -32.01 -18.40 -0.32
N ALA A 79 -30.84 -17.93 0.13
CA ALA A 79 -30.47 -16.53 0.06
C ALA A 79 -29.45 -16.35 -1.07
N THR A 80 -29.59 -15.27 -1.82
CA THR A 80 -28.73 -14.89 -2.94
C THR A 80 -28.28 -13.46 -2.74
N PHE A 81 -26.97 -13.28 -2.72
CA PHE A 81 -26.25 -12.03 -2.55
C PHE A 81 -25.62 -11.72 -3.91
N ASP A 82 -26.04 -10.63 -4.53
CA ASP A 82 -25.61 -10.20 -5.86
C ASP A 82 -24.79 -8.92 -5.72
N ALA A 83 -23.47 -9.05 -5.82
CA ALA A 83 -22.51 -7.99 -5.55
C ALA A 83 -22.17 -7.19 -6.81
N ALA A 84 -22.42 -5.88 -6.80
CA ALA A 84 -22.05 -4.99 -7.88
C ALA A 84 -20.80 -4.19 -7.52
N PHE A 85 -19.89 -4.00 -8.48
CA PHE A 85 -18.61 -3.34 -8.25
C PHE A 85 -18.59 -2.01 -8.98
N TYR A 86 -18.10 -0.97 -8.31
CA TYR A 86 -18.19 0.40 -8.79
C TYR A 86 -16.85 1.09 -8.81
N TYR A 87 -16.64 1.95 -9.79
CA TYR A 87 -15.55 2.93 -9.80
C TYR A 87 -16.07 4.28 -10.30
N THR A 88 -15.32 5.33 -10.04
CA THR A 88 -15.60 6.64 -10.64
C THR A 88 -14.94 6.72 -12.00
N ASN A 89 -15.73 6.96 -13.06
CA ASN A 89 -15.21 7.13 -14.40
C ASN A 89 -14.20 8.30 -14.40
N PRO A 90 -12.94 8.07 -14.79
CA PRO A 90 -11.89 9.07 -14.65
C PRO A 90 -12.13 10.30 -15.54
N THR A 91 -12.80 10.12 -16.67
CA THR A 91 -13.07 11.20 -17.64
C THR A 91 -14.35 11.99 -17.34
N THR A 92 -15.42 11.31 -16.90
CA THR A 92 -16.73 11.96 -16.72
C THR A 92 -17.11 12.26 -15.27
N GLY A 93 -16.49 11.59 -14.30
CA GLY A 93 -16.87 11.68 -12.89
C GLY A 93 -18.13 10.92 -12.50
N ALA A 94 -18.80 10.27 -13.45
CA ALA A 94 -19.95 9.41 -13.15
C ALA A 94 -19.49 8.10 -12.52
N GLN A 95 -20.29 7.57 -11.59
CA GLN A 95 -20.10 6.19 -11.10
C GLN A 95 -20.43 5.20 -12.23
N VAL A 96 -19.59 4.18 -12.37
CA VAL A 96 -19.76 3.09 -13.35
C VAL A 96 -19.81 1.78 -12.60
N GLU A 97 -20.80 0.96 -12.93
CA GLU A 97 -20.92 -0.42 -12.47
C GLU A 97 -20.18 -1.36 -13.44
N VAL A 98 -19.34 -2.24 -12.90
CA VAL A 98 -18.71 -3.32 -13.66
C VAL A 98 -19.64 -4.52 -13.64
N ALA A 99 -20.28 -4.80 -14.77
CA ALA A 99 -21.13 -5.97 -14.92
C ALA A 99 -20.29 -7.26 -14.87
N GLN A 100 -20.67 -8.22 -14.00
CA GLN A 100 -20.02 -9.53 -13.86
C GLN A 100 -18.50 -9.41 -13.67
N PRO A 101 -18.05 -8.72 -12.61
CA PRO A 101 -16.65 -8.45 -12.40
C PRO A 101 -15.92 -9.76 -12.12
N THR A 102 -15.00 -10.09 -13.01
CA THR A 102 -14.01 -11.13 -12.78
C THR A 102 -12.66 -10.46 -12.67
N LEU A 103 -11.94 -10.79 -11.59
CA LEU A 103 -10.58 -10.34 -11.35
C LEU A 103 -9.73 -11.59 -11.20
N ALA A 104 -8.62 -11.64 -11.94
CA ALA A 104 -7.66 -12.73 -11.78
C ALA A 104 -7.07 -12.71 -10.35
N SER A 105 -6.38 -13.81 -9.98
CA SER A 105 -5.49 -13.76 -8.82
C SER A 105 -4.56 -12.57 -9.00
N ASP A 106 -4.27 -11.87 -7.91
CA ASP A 106 -3.25 -10.81 -7.85
C ASP A 106 -3.61 -9.53 -8.62
N GLU A 107 -4.63 -9.54 -9.48
CA GLU A 107 -5.05 -8.37 -10.24
C GLU A 107 -5.70 -7.32 -9.35
N PHE A 108 -5.22 -6.09 -9.43
CA PHE A 108 -5.91 -4.92 -8.90
C PHE A 108 -6.05 -3.88 -10.02
N ARG A 109 -7.26 -3.76 -10.56
CA ARG A 109 -7.50 -2.94 -11.74
C ARG A 109 -7.81 -1.50 -11.36
N VAL A 110 -7.05 -0.56 -11.90
CA VAL A 110 -7.26 0.88 -11.72
C VAL A 110 -7.66 1.52 -13.03
N TYR A 111 -8.83 2.13 -13.07
CA TYR A 111 -9.32 2.87 -14.24
C TYR A 111 -8.70 4.26 -14.27
N VAL A 112 -7.97 4.57 -15.34
CA VAL A 112 -7.18 5.80 -15.44
C VAL A 112 -7.69 6.76 -16.51
N GLY A 113 -7.45 8.06 -16.31
CA GLY A 113 -7.77 9.08 -17.31
C GLY A 113 -7.40 10.49 -16.86
N GLY A 114 -7.98 11.49 -17.48
CA GLY A 114 -7.80 12.89 -17.08
C GLY A 114 -9.07 13.68 -17.30
N ARG A 115 -9.31 14.65 -16.42
CA ARG A 115 -10.40 15.62 -16.56
C ARG A 115 -10.10 16.88 -15.76
N ASN A 116 -10.84 17.94 -16.04
CA ASN A 116 -10.73 19.18 -15.28
C ASN A 116 -11.09 18.94 -13.81
N LEU A 117 -10.20 19.37 -12.91
CA LEU A 117 -10.52 19.51 -11.50
C LEU A 117 -10.93 20.95 -11.21
N THR A 118 -11.65 21.13 -10.11
CA THR A 118 -12.10 22.47 -9.66
C THR A 118 -11.40 22.90 -8.37
N SER A 119 -10.61 22.00 -7.78
CA SER A 119 -9.74 22.22 -6.64
C SER A 119 -8.31 22.48 -7.12
N SER A 120 -7.41 22.79 -6.18
CA SER A 120 -5.96 22.81 -6.44
C SER A 120 -5.34 21.41 -6.52
N SER A 121 -6.15 20.35 -6.55
CA SER A 121 -5.67 18.96 -6.62
C SER A 121 -5.04 18.71 -7.99
N LEU A 122 -3.91 18.00 -8.01
CA LEU A 122 -3.19 17.66 -9.25
C LEU A 122 -3.67 16.34 -9.85
N GLY A 123 -4.19 15.47 -9.00
CA GLY A 123 -4.87 14.25 -9.36
C GLY A 123 -5.87 13.88 -8.27
N VAL A 124 -6.62 12.82 -8.53
CA VAL A 124 -7.46 12.15 -7.54
C VAL A 124 -7.40 10.65 -7.80
N GLY A 125 -6.98 9.92 -6.79
CA GLY A 125 -7.01 8.47 -6.70
C GLY A 125 -7.94 8.01 -5.57
N GLY A 126 -8.46 6.79 -5.71
CA GLY A 126 -9.21 6.18 -4.63
C GLY A 126 -9.69 4.77 -4.96
N PRO A 127 -10.04 3.99 -3.92
CA PRO A 127 -10.58 2.66 -4.11
C PRO A 127 -11.99 2.74 -4.72
N GLY A 128 -12.34 1.71 -5.48
CA GLY A 128 -13.70 1.45 -5.91
C GLY A 128 -14.60 1.03 -4.75
N GLY A 129 -15.88 0.88 -5.06
CA GLY A 129 -16.90 0.44 -4.10
C GLY A 129 -17.49 -0.91 -4.47
N VAL A 130 -18.15 -1.53 -3.49
CA VAL A 130 -19.02 -2.69 -3.69
C VAL A 130 -20.41 -2.32 -3.21
N GLY A 131 -21.44 -2.67 -3.96
CA GLY A 131 -22.84 -2.65 -3.56
C GLY A 131 -23.39 -4.07 -3.52
N LEU A 132 -24.51 -4.25 -2.84
CA LEU A 132 -25.12 -5.56 -2.68
C LEU A 132 -26.63 -5.51 -2.87
N SER A 133 -27.14 -6.36 -3.77
CA SER A 133 -28.55 -6.66 -3.91
C SER A 133 -28.85 -8.04 -3.33
N LEU A 134 -30.00 -8.18 -2.66
CA LEU A 134 -30.35 -9.41 -1.96
C LEU A 134 -31.68 -9.96 -2.48
N ASN A 135 -31.73 -11.27 -2.67
CA ASN A 135 -32.94 -12.02 -2.93
C ASN A 135 -33.02 -13.23 -2.02
N VAL A 136 -34.22 -13.53 -1.51
CA VAL A 136 -34.45 -14.70 -0.66
C VAL A 136 -35.74 -15.39 -1.10
N VAL A 137 -35.67 -16.72 -1.21
CA VAL A 137 -36.83 -17.58 -1.50
C VAL A 137 -36.83 -18.74 -0.52
N GLY A 138 -37.93 -18.92 0.22
CA GLY A 138 -38.07 -20.05 1.15
C GLY A 138 -38.95 -19.77 2.36
N TYR A 139 -38.53 -20.30 3.51
CA TYR A 139 -39.30 -20.33 4.75
C TYR A 139 -38.59 -19.61 5.91
N PRO A 140 -39.32 -18.81 6.72
CA PRO A 140 -38.76 -17.99 7.81
C PRO A 140 -37.82 -18.71 8.78
N GLU A 141 -38.12 -19.96 9.11
CA GLU A 141 -37.38 -20.76 10.10
C GLU A 141 -35.95 -21.14 9.67
N SER A 142 -35.63 -21.02 8.38
CA SER A 142 -34.30 -21.34 7.82
C SER A 142 -33.59 -20.11 7.24
N LEU A 143 -34.20 -18.92 7.38
CA LEU A 143 -33.69 -17.67 6.83
C LEU A 143 -32.29 -17.31 7.34
N ASN A 144 -32.10 -17.33 8.66
CA ASN A 144 -30.82 -16.94 9.28
C ASN A 144 -29.66 -17.81 8.80
N ALA A 145 -29.90 -19.12 8.65
CA ALA A 145 -28.88 -20.05 8.16
C ALA A 145 -28.54 -19.82 6.68
N ALA A 146 -29.54 -19.50 5.85
CA ALA A 146 -29.35 -19.18 4.45
C ALA A 146 -28.55 -17.88 4.27
N VAL A 147 -28.96 -16.81 4.99
CA VAL A 147 -28.31 -15.50 4.93
C VAL A 147 -26.89 -15.56 5.48
N SER A 148 -26.66 -16.25 6.60
CA SER A 148 -25.31 -16.40 7.17
C SER A 148 -24.35 -17.14 6.23
N GLN A 149 -24.83 -18.17 5.52
CA GLN A 149 -24.00 -18.88 4.52
C GLN A 149 -23.71 -18.03 3.30
N ALA A 150 -24.71 -17.31 2.76
CA ALA A 150 -24.50 -16.41 1.63
C ALA A 150 -23.55 -15.27 1.98
N ALA A 151 -23.72 -14.67 3.17
CA ALA A 151 -22.86 -13.62 3.69
C ALA A 151 -21.42 -14.12 3.89
N SER A 152 -21.21 -15.30 4.48
CA SER A 152 -19.87 -15.88 4.66
C SER A 152 -19.18 -16.17 3.33
N ALA A 153 -19.93 -16.61 2.31
CA ALA A 153 -19.39 -16.83 0.97
C ALA A 153 -19.01 -15.51 0.28
N ALA A 154 -19.86 -14.48 0.43
CA ALA A 154 -19.58 -13.14 -0.08
C ALA A 154 -18.36 -12.52 0.59
N ASP A 155 -18.30 -12.54 1.92
CA ASP A 155 -17.21 -11.98 2.71
C ASP A 155 -15.85 -12.60 2.34
N ALA A 156 -15.79 -13.94 2.22
CA ALA A 156 -14.57 -14.64 1.81
C ALA A 156 -14.07 -14.24 0.41
N ALA A 157 -14.99 -13.93 -0.51
CA ALA A 157 -14.63 -13.51 -1.86
C ALA A 157 -14.28 -12.01 -1.93
N LEU A 158 -15.05 -11.15 -1.27
CA LEU A 158 -14.94 -9.70 -1.33
C LEU A 158 -13.76 -9.16 -0.51
N THR A 159 -13.33 -9.86 0.54
CA THR A 159 -12.08 -9.57 1.27
C THR A 159 -10.83 -10.08 0.54
N ARG A 160 -11.00 -10.82 -0.56
CA ARG A 160 -9.93 -11.33 -1.43
C ARG A 160 -8.80 -12.07 -0.71
N GLY A 161 -9.16 -12.91 0.26
CA GLY A 161 -8.21 -13.66 1.07
C GLY A 161 -7.87 -12.99 2.41
N ASN A 162 -8.60 -11.93 2.78
CA ASN A 162 -8.43 -11.19 4.02
C ASN A 162 -7.00 -10.64 4.17
N VAL A 163 -6.54 -10.00 3.10
CA VAL A 163 -5.23 -9.35 2.97
C VAL A 163 -5.41 -7.93 2.47
N GLY A 164 -4.48 -7.03 2.83
CA GLY A 164 -4.67 -5.59 2.61
C GLY A 164 -5.81 -5.02 3.49
N PRO A 165 -6.23 -3.77 3.22
CA PRO A 165 -7.21 -3.10 4.04
C PRO A 165 -8.63 -3.56 3.75
N THR A 166 -9.47 -3.49 4.78
CA THR A 166 -10.92 -3.37 4.62
C THR A 166 -11.21 -1.98 4.07
N ILE A 167 -11.64 -1.92 2.81
CA ILE A 167 -12.04 -0.68 2.16
C ILE A 167 -13.35 -0.20 2.78
N GLY A 168 -14.34 -1.07 2.88
CA GLY A 168 -15.64 -0.75 3.45
C GLY A 168 -16.37 -1.95 4.02
N MET A 169 -17.50 -1.66 4.65
CA MET A 169 -18.40 -2.64 5.23
C MET A 169 -19.81 -2.46 4.66
N LEU A 170 -20.42 -3.55 4.24
CA LEU A 170 -21.81 -3.62 3.80
C LEU A 170 -22.65 -4.27 4.89
N SER A 171 -23.72 -3.60 5.30
CA SER A 171 -24.63 -4.14 6.31
C SER A 171 -26.08 -3.90 5.93
N GLY A 172 -26.97 -4.78 6.41
CA GLY A 172 -28.38 -4.69 6.11
C GLY A 172 -29.19 -5.81 6.74
N SER A 173 -30.44 -5.93 6.30
CA SER A 173 -31.33 -6.98 6.77
C SER A 173 -32.31 -7.41 5.69
N ILE A 174 -32.78 -8.64 5.77
CA ILE A 174 -33.81 -9.20 4.90
C ILE A 174 -34.78 -10.02 5.75
N SER A 175 -36.07 -9.98 5.39
CA SER A 175 -37.13 -10.59 6.20
C SER A 175 -37.99 -11.55 5.40
N LEU A 176 -38.27 -12.70 5.99
CA LEU A 176 -39.39 -13.57 5.65
C LEU A 176 -40.24 -13.66 6.91
N SER A 177 -41.39 -12.99 6.92
CA SER A 177 -42.20 -12.86 8.14
C SER A 177 -42.47 -14.22 8.79
N PRO A 178 -42.20 -14.38 10.11
CA PRO A 178 -41.86 -13.33 11.07
C PRO A 178 -40.35 -13.11 11.30
N THR A 179 -39.49 -13.82 10.58
CA THR A 179 -38.03 -13.79 10.80
C THR A 179 -37.37 -12.66 10.01
N THR A 180 -36.48 -11.92 10.67
CA THR A 180 -35.56 -10.98 10.04
C THR A 180 -34.14 -11.47 10.27
N ALA A 181 -33.38 -11.64 9.20
CA ALA A 181 -31.95 -11.90 9.24
C ALA A 181 -31.18 -10.60 8.96
N VAL A 182 -30.08 -10.40 9.69
CA VAL A 182 -29.14 -9.28 9.48
C VAL A 182 -27.84 -9.82 8.91
N TYR A 183 -27.13 -8.98 8.18
CA TYR A 183 -25.79 -9.30 7.67
C TYR A 183 -24.86 -8.10 7.84
N SER A 184 -23.56 -8.41 7.92
CA SER A 184 -22.45 -7.47 7.89
C SER A 184 -21.30 -8.18 7.17
N LEU A 185 -20.71 -7.53 6.18
CA LEU A 185 -19.68 -8.08 5.29
C LEU A 185 -18.63 -7.01 5.11
N ASP A 186 -17.37 -7.40 5.21
CA ASP A 186 -16.28 -6.54 4.82
C ASP A 186 -15.95 -6.76 3.34
N PHE A 187 -15.44 -5.73 2.68
CA PHE A 187 -14.83 -5.87 1.37
C PHE A 187 -13.49 -5.15 1.33
N GLY A 188 -12.53 -5.80 0.69
CA GLY A 188 -11.16 -5.31 0.53
C GLY A 188 -10.96 -4.59 -0.79
N SER A 189 -9.71 -4.51 -1.22
CA SER A 189 -9.30 -3.82 -2.45
C SER A 189 -9.75 -4.59 -3.71
N THR A 190 -10.75 -4.07 -4.41
CA THR A 190 -11.32 -4.69 -5.61
C THR A 190 -10.86 -3.97 -6.88
N LEU A 191 -11.32 -2.73 -7.06
CA LEU A 191 -11.02 -1.85 -8.17
C LEU A 191 -10.49 -0.52 -7.63
N GLY A 192 -9.91 0.30 -8.49
CA GLY A 192 -9.55 1.68 -8.20
C GLY A 192 -9.86 2.61 -9.37
N ASN A 193 -9.76 3.90 -9.10
CA ASN A 193 -9.80 4.94 -10.13
C ASN A 193 -8.72 5.97 -9.88
N PHE A 194 -8.17 6.52 -10.95
CA PHE A 194 -7.19 7.59 -10.90
C PHE A 194 -7.40 8.55 -12.08
N TRP A 195 -7.38 9.85 -11.82
CA TRP A 195 -7.31 10.83 -12.89
C TRP A 195 -6.48 12.05 -12.51
N ILE A 196 -5.89 12.69 -13.53
CA ILE A 196 -5.14 13.94 -13.37
C ILE A 196 -5.97 15.15 -13.77
N ASP A 197 -5.56 16.31 -13.25
CA ASP A 197 -6.08 17.60 -13.69
C ASP A 197 -5.56 17.97 -15.09
N LEU A 198 -6.51 18.31 -15.95
CA LEU A 198 -6.26 18.79 -17.32
C LEU A 198 -6.63 20.28 -17.51
N ASP A 199 -7.01 21.00 -16.45
CA ASP A 199 -7.30 22.44 -16.44
C ASP A 199 -6.51 23.13 -15.35
N THR A 200 -5.21 23.31 -15.62
CA THR A 200 -4.21 23.69 -14.63
C THR A 200 -4.35 25.13 -14.11
N ASN A 201 -5.25 25.91 -14.73
CA ASN A 201 -5.57 27.27 -14.32
C ASN A 201 -7.03 27.41 -13.84
N ASN A 202 -7.77 26.31 -13.72
CA ASN A 202 -9.12 26.23 -13.18
C ASN A 202 -10.12 27.21 -13.83
N ASN A 203 -10.04 27.40 -15.15
CA ASN A 203 -10.94 28.30 -15.88
C ASN A 203 -12.20 27.61 -16.44
N GLY A 204 -12.34 26.30 -16.22
CA GLY A 204 -13.43 25.46 -16.70
C GLY A 204 -13.22 24.91 -18.12
N ILE A 205 -12.06 25.13 -18.73
CA ILE A 205 -11.71 24.70 -20.08
C ILE A 205 -10.42 23.89 -20.01
N GLN A 206 -10.45 22.70 -20.60
CA GLN A 206 -9.27 21.85 -20.71
C GLN A 206 -8.11 22.59 -21.41
N ASP A 207 -6.93 22.51 -20.82
CA ASP A 207 -5.72 23.14 -21.34
C ASP A 207 -5.21 22.46 -22.61
N SER A 208 -4.61 23.26 -23.50
CA SER A 208 -3.91 22.74 -24.67
C SER A 208 -2.66 21.95 -24.28
N SER A 209 -2.16 21.10 -25.19
CA SER A 209 -0.92 20.33 -24.96
C SER A 209 0.27 21.21 -24.59
N ALA A 210 0.35 22.44 -25.12
CA ALA A 210 1.42 23.38 -24.79
C ALA A 210 1.28 23.95 -23.37
N GLN A 211 0.06 24.22 -22.90
CA GLN A 211 -0.21 24.65 -21.53
C GLN A 211 0.09 23.52 -20.55
N LEU A 212 -0.37 22.30 -20.84
CA LEU A 212 -0.10 21.12 -20.03
C LEU A 212 1.41 20.82 -19.95
N ALA A 213 2.14 20.86 -21.06
CA ALA A 213 3.61 20.71 -21.05
C ALA A 213 4.32 21.87 -20.31
N ASN A 214 3.66 23.03 -20.18
CA ASN A 214 4.16 24.14 -19.38
C ASN A 214 3.96 23.95 -17.87
N TYR A 215 3.03 23.10 -17.46
CA TYR A 215 2.70 22.85 -16.07
C TYR A 215 3.29 21.53 -15.54
N TRP A 216 3.13 20.47 -16.34
CA TRP A 216 3.53 19.10 -16.01
C TRP A 216 4.91 18.76 -16.54
N HIS A 217 5.64 17.97 -15.75
CA HIS A 217 6.78 17.20 -16.19
C HIS A 217 6.30 15.77 -16.45
N PHE A 218 6.12 15.42 -17.74
CA PHE A 218 5.61 14.12 -18.15
C PHE A 218 6.67 13.03 -18.25
N ASP A 219 7.94 13.38 -18.53
CA ASP A 219 8.98 12.40 -18.80
C ASP A 219 9.70 11.95 -17.53
N HIS A 220 9.21 10.89 -16.90
CA HIS A 220 9.80 10.33 -15.68
C HIS A 220 11.26 9.83 -15.84
N THR A 221 11.77 9.69 -17.07
CA THR A 221 13.14 9.23 -17.33
C THR A 221 14.18 10.35 -17.30
N THR A 222 13.73 11.60 -17.23
CA THR A 222 14.59 12.78 -17.16
C THR A 222 14.46 13.49 -15.82
N PRO A 223 15.47 14.28 -15.40
CA PRO A 223 15.35 15.14 -14.24
C PRO A 223 14.15 16.08 -14.36
N VAL A 224 13.42 16.28 -13.27
CA VAL A 224 12.23 17.15 -13.26
C VAL A 224 12.66 18.57 -13.59
N ALA A 225 12.03 19.17 -14.60
CA ALA A 225 12.32 20.54 -14.95
C ALA A 225 11.86 21.52 -13.84
N ILE A 226 12.65 22.57 -13.62
CA ILE A 226 12.39 23.58 -12.58
C ILE A 226 10.97 24.15 -12.73
N GLY A 227 10.25 24.20 -11.61
CA GLY A 227 8.91 24.79 -11.54
C GLY A 227 7.77 23.93 -12.12
N LYS A 228 8.03 22.67 -12.47
CA LYS A 228 7.00 21.73 -12.95
C LYS A 228 6.50 20.82 -11.84
N ASN A 229 5.25 20.38 -11.96
CA ASN A 229 4.72 19.24 -11.21
C ASN A 229 5.13 17.93 -11.89
N ASP A 230 5.76 17.00 -11.17
CA ASP A 230 6.17 15.71 -11.72
C ASP A 230 4.98 14.74 -11.77
N LEU A 231 4.58 14.32 -12.98
CA LEU A 231 3.42 13.43 -13.14
C LEU A 231 3.65 12.07 -12.48
N TYR A 232 4.87 11.53 -12.55
CA TYR A 232 5.18 10.25 -11.90
C TYR A 232 4.93 10.34 -10.39
N SER A 233 5.38 11.42 -9.74
CA SER A 233 5.19 11.62 -8.31
C SER A 233 3.71 11.72 -7.93
N VAL A 234 2.91 12.47 -8.71
CA VAL A 234 1.46 12.58 -8.50
C VAL A 234 0.79 11.23 -8.74
N ALA A 235 1.13 10.51 -9.80
CA ALA A 235 0.55 9.21 -10.08
C ALA A 235 0.88 8.19 -8.98
N LEU A 236 2.10 8.18 -8.46
CA LEU A 236 2.49 7.32 -7.34
C LEU A 236 1.65 7.63 -6.09
N HIS A 237 1.46 8.91 -5.77
CA HIS A 237 0.60 9.36 -4.67
C HIS A 237 -0.85 8.89 -4.84
N GLU A 238 -1.46 9.18 -5.98
CA GLU A 238 -2.86 8.82 -6.21
C GLU A 238 -3.06 7.30 -6.29
N LEU A 239 -2.11 6.55 -6.85
CA LEU A 239 -2.18 5.08 -6.86
C LEU A 239 -2.09 4.50 -5.44
N ILE A 240 -1.33 5.11 -4.53
CA ILE A 240 -1.32 4.69 -3.12
C ILE A 240 -2.68 4.95 -2.46
N HIS A 241 -3.39 6.04 -2.79
CA HIS A 241 -4.78 6.22 -2.35
C HIS A 241 -5.70 5.08 -2.82
N THR A 242 -5.51 4.55 -4.04
CA THR A 242 -6.30 3.40 -4.52
C THR A 242 -6.09 2.14 -3.68
N LEU A 243 -4.95 2.02 -3.00
CA LEU A 243 -4.62 0.90 -2.10
C LEU A 243 -5.18 1.07 -0.68
N GLY A 244 -5.97 2.12 -0.44
CA GLY A 244 -6.75 2.31 0.78
C GLY A 244 -6.17 3.34 1.76
N ILE A 245 -4.99 3.92 1.50
CA ILE A 245 -4.50 5.05 2.28
C ILE A 245 -5.45 6.25 2.12
N GLY A 246 -5.79 6.89 3.23
CA GLY A 246 -6.64 8.08 3.27
C GLY A 246 -8.15 7.86 3.18
N SER A 247 -8.61 6.67 2.82
CA SER A 247 -10.06 6.45 2.56
C SER A 247 -10.63 5.11 3.04
N SER A 248 -9.78 4.12 3.31
CA SER A 248 -10.27 2.80 3.76
C SER A 248 -10.77 2.82 5.19
N SER A 249 -11.66 1.88 5.51
CA SER A 249 -12.12 1.66 6.88
C SER A 249 -10.97 1.29 7.82
N THR A 250 -10.00 0.50 7.33
CA THR A 250 -8.77 0.19 8.08
C THR A 250 -7.96 1.46 8.38
N TRP A 251 -7.72 2.33 7.39
CA TRP A 251 -7.04 3.61 7.60
C TRP A 251 -7.73 4.44 8.69
N ASN A 252 -9.04 4.65 8.54
CA ASN A 252 -9.84 5.44 9.48
C ASN A 252 -9.80 4.89 10.91
N SER A 253 -9.67 3.57 11.07
CA SER A 253 -9.56 2.94 12.39
C SER A 253 -8.21 3.20 13.08
N LEU A 254 -7.17 3.53 12.31
CA LEU A 254 -5.82 3.79 12.78
C LEU A 254 -5.50 5.28 12.92
N VAL A 255 -6.39 6.17 12.47
CA VAL A 255 -6.28 7.63 12.64
C VAL A 255 -6.99 8.09 13.91
N ALA A 256 -6.27 8.82 14.77
CA ALA A 256 -6.80 9.50 15.94
C ALA A 256 -6.35 10.98 15.96
N GLY A 257 -7.11 11.85 15.28
CA GLY A 257 -6.69 13.23 15.04
C GLY A 257 -5.43 13.26 14.17
N THR A 258 -4.37 13.93 14.62
CA THR A 258 -3.07 13.92 13.93
C THR A 258 -2.18 12.72 14.31
N THR A 259 -2.69 11.80 15.14
CA THR A 259 -1.93 10.64 15.61
C THR A 259 -2.28 9.40 14.78
N TRP A 260 -1.25 8.68 14.34
CA TRP A 260 -1.38 7.34 13.76
C TRP A 260 -1.20 6.27 14.84
N LEU A 261 -1.97 5.18 14.74
CA LEU A 261 -1.98 4.08 15.71
C LEU A 261 -1.34 2.78 15.20
N GLY A 262 -0.98 2.70 13.92
CA GLY A 262 -0.38 1.51 13.32
C GLY A 262 1.06 1.29 13.78
N ALA A 263 1.39 0.04 14.08
CA ALA A 263 2.64 -0.33 14.75
C ALA A 263 3.87 -0.23 13.83
N GLU A 264 3.71 -0.49 12.53
CA GLU A 264 4.82 -0.49 11.57
C GLU A 264 5.31 0.93 11.30
N ALA A 265 4.40 1.87 11.03
CA ALA A 265 4.77 3.27 10.84
C ALA A 265 5.29 3.92 12.14
N ILE A 266 4.75 3.53 13.30
CA ILE A 266 5.29 3.94 14.61
C ILE A 266 6.72 3.41 14.80
N ALA A 267 6.99 2.16 14.43
CA ALA A 267 8.32 1.58 14.55
C ALA A 267 9.32 2.26 13.60
N GLU A 268 8.88 2.64 12.41
CA GLU A 268 9.71 3.32 11.41
C GLU A 268 10.01 4.78 11.80
N ASN A 269 8.99 5.53 12.23
CA ASN A 269 9.13 6.95 12.57
C ASN A 269 9.56 7.20 14.02
N GLY A 270 9.44 6.18 14.89
CA GLY A 270 9.69 6.26 16.33
C GLY A 270 8.52 6.79 17.17
N THR A 271 7.51 7.41 16.55
CA THR A 271 6.28 7.86 17.21
C THR A 271 5.12 7.94 16.22
N GLY A 272 3.90 7.72 16.72
CA GLY A 272 2.66 7.92 15.97
C GLY A 272 2.14 9.36 16.01
N ALA A 273 2.68 10.19 16.90
CA ALA A 273 2.22 11.56 17.08
C ALA A 273 2.59 12.43 15.87
N ASN A 274 1.62 13.21 15.38
CA ASN A 274 1.78 14.12 14.22
C ASN A 274 2.20 13.39 12.93
N LEU A 275 1.79 12.14 12.77
CA LEU A 275 1.99 11.38 11.53
C LEU A 275 0.90 11.62 10.48
N ILE A 276 -0.24 12.18 10.88
CA ILE A 276 -1.39 12.38 9.99
C ILE A 276 -1.62 13.88 9.78
N ALA A 277 -1.89 14.25 8.53
CA ALA A 277 -2.26 15.61 8.16
C ALA A 277 -3.61 16.03 8.78
N LEU A 278 -3.91 17.33 8.78
CA LEU A 278 -5.12 17.86 9.41
C LEU A 278 -6.42 17.45 8.69
N ASP A 279 -6.33 17.07 7.41
CA ASP A 279 -7.47 16.52 6.66
C ASP A 279 -7.83 15.10 7.09
N GLY A 280 -6.90 14.37 7.71
CA GLY A 280 -7.08 12.97 8.13
C GLY A 280 -6.78 11.95 7.03
N ASP A 281 -6.53 12.40 5.81
CA ASP A 281 -6.48 11.55 4.62
C ASP A 281 -5.04 11.36 4.10
N HIS A 282 -4.09 12.17 4.57
CA HIS A 282 -2.70 12.15 4.15
C HIS A 282 -1.72 11.92 5.31
N ILE A 283 -0.50 11.52 4.96
CA ILE A 283 0.62 11.60 5.90
C ILE A 283 0.95 13.07 6.14
N ALA A 284 1.38 13.42 7.36
CA ALA A 284 1.66 14.80 7.74
C ALA A 284 2.65 15.47 6.76
N PRO A 285 2.43 16.76 6.42
CA PRO A 285 3.28 17.49 5.47
C PRO A 285 4.71 17.67 5.99
N SER A 286 5.67 17.70 5.08
CA SER A 286 7.10 17.84 5.33
C SER A 286 7.72 16.73 6.20
N LEU A 287 7.03 15.60 6.34
CA LEU A 287 7.57 14.45 7.04
C LEU A 287 8.61 13.74 6.18
N LEU A 288 9.86 13.77 6.63
CA LEU A 288 10.97 13.11 5.95
C LEU A 288 11.04 11.63 6.34
N SER A 289 11.34 10.82 5.34
CA SER A 289 11.55 9.38 5.43
C SER A 289 12.69 8.98 4.52
N THR A 290 13.19 7.77 4.72
CA THR A 290 14.31 7.24 3.94
C THR A 290 13.80 6.72 2.59
N ARG A 291 14.28 7.30 1.49
CA ARG A 291 13.93 6.85 0.14
C ARG A 291 14.51 5.47 -0.14
N ILE A 292 13.68 4.57 -0.66
CA ILE A 292 14.07 3.16 -0.85
C ILE A 292 15.14 2.99 -1.92
N SER A 293 15.11 3.82 -2.97
CA SER A 293 15.99 3.65 -4.13
C SER A 293 17.47 3.92 -3.83
N ASP A 294 17.79 4.79 -2.87
CA ASP A 294 19.16 5.26 -2.65
C ASP A 294 19.48 5.66 -1.19
N GLY A 295 18.53 5.51 -0.27
CA GLY A 295 18.72 5.87 1.14
C GLY A 295 18.72 7.38 1.44
N ALA A 296 18.48 8.23 0.44
CA ALA A 296 18.44 9.68 0.66
C ALA A 296 17.17 10.09 1.44
N PRO A 297 17.23 11.14 2.27
CA PRO A 297 16.04 11.69 2.90
C PRO A 297 15.13 12.34 1.84
N GLN A 298 13.84 12.02 1.91
CA GLN A 298 12.81 12.60 1.06
C GLN A 298 11.52 12.74 1.87
N GLU A 299 10.69 13.74 1.55
CA GLU A 299 9.31 13.73 2.03
C GLU A 299 8.58 12.45 1.58
N THR A 300 7.68 11.94 2.42
CA THR A 300 6.81 10.82 2.06
C THR A 300 6.03 11.12 0.79
N VAL A 301 5.71 10.07 0.03
CA VAL A 301 4.90 10.22 -1.19
C VAL A 301 3.52 10.75 -0.83
N MET A 302 2.94 10.28 0.28
CA MET A 302 1.60 10.67 0.75
C MET A 302 1.55 12.01 1.50
N ASP A 303 2.54 12.88 1.30
CA ASP A 303 2.46 14.29 1.69
C ASP A 303 1.37 14.98 0.84
N PRO A 304 0.45 15.76 1.43
CA PRO A 304 -0.62 16.46 0.69
C PRO A 304 -0.10 17.56 -0.24
N THR A 305 1.21 17.86 -0.21
CA THR A 305 1.86 18.86 -1.04
C THR A 305 2.96 18.27 -1.90
N ILE A 306 3.09 18.85 -3.10
CA ILE A 306 4.19 18.55 -4.00
C ILE A 306 5.20 19.69 -4.01
N THR A 307 6.48 19.33 -3.91
CA THR A 307 7.57 20.26 -4.17
C THR A 307 7.87 20.27 -5.67
N VAL A 308 7.54 21.37 -6.35
CA VAL A 308 7.78 21.51 -7.79
C VAL A 308 9.26 21.41 -8.14
N GLY A 309 9.56 20.90 -9.34
CA GLY A 309 10.94 20.68 -9.79
C GLY A 309 11.66 19.52 -9.09
N SER A 310 10.93 18.69 -8.34
CA SER A 310 11.46 17.51 -7.66
C SER A 310 10.65 16.26 -7.97
N ARG A 311 11.27 15.08 -7.83
CA ARG A 311 10.61 13.78 -7.95
C ARG A 311 10.54 13.11 -6.59
N LYS A 312 9.36 12.62 -6.22
CA LYS A 312 9.13 11.75 -5.07
C LYS A 312 9.03 10.29 -5.54
N THR A 313 9.77 9.39 -4.91
CA THR A 313 9.61 7.93 -5.05
C THR A 313 9.33 7.30 -3.68
N LEU A 314 9.01 6.00 -3.64
CA LEU A 314 8.64 5.30 -2.40
C LEU A 314 9.71 5.44 -1.30
N THR A 315 9.25 5.73 -0.10
CA THR A 315 10.07 5.77 1.12
C THR A 315 9.71 4.63 2.07
N MET A 316 10.56 4.39 3.07
CA MET A 316 10.34 3.36 4.09
C MET A 316 9.02 3.55 4.84
N LEU A 317 8.71 4.81 5.21
CA LEU A 317 7.47 5.15 5.89
C LEU A 317 6.24 4.90 5.00
N ASP A 318 6.29 5.17 3.69
CA ASP A 318 5.17 4.85 2.78
C ASP A 318 4.84 3.35 2.81
N LEU A 319 5.86 2.48 2.80
CA LEU A 319 5.65 1.03 2.95
C LEU A 319 5.17 0.65 4.33
N ALA A 320 5.63 1.31 5.39
CA ALA A 320 5.20 1.02 6.75
C ALA A 320 3.70 1.29 6.94
N PHE A 321 3.17 2.38 6.35
CA PHE A 321 1.73 2.63 6.32
C PHE A 321 0.96 1.57 5.53
N LEU A 322 1.48 1.13 4.38
CA LEU A 322 0.87 0.02 3.64
C LEU A 322 0.83 -1.28 4.47
N ARG A 323 1.90 -1.57 5.23
CA ARG A 323 1.92 -2.74 6.13
C ARG A 323 0.92 -2.63 7.27
N ASP A 324 0.76 -1.46 7.87
CA ASP A 324 -0.27 -1.21 8.88
C ASP A 324 -1.70 -1.40 8.35
N LEU A 325 -1.92 -1.17 7.04
CA LEU A 325 -3.17 -1.48 6.37
C LEU A 325 -3.35 -2.97 6.06
N GLY A 326 -2.35 -3.82 6.29
CA GLY A 326 -2.40 -5.26 6.04
C GLY A 326 -1.80 -5.69 4.71
N TRP A 327 -1.11 -4.80 3.99
CA TRP A 327 -0.32 -5.19 2.83
C TRP A 327 1.02 -5.80 3.25
N GLU A 328 1.40 -6.93 2.67
CA GLU A 328 2.78 -7.41 2.68
C GLU A 328 3.60 -6.66 1.62
N THR A 329 4.78 -6.22 2.01
CA THR A 329 5.72 -5.52 1.12
C THR A 329 7.09 -6.19 1.18
N ILE A 330 7.97 -5.83 0.24
CA ILE A 330 9.41 -6.09 0.37
C ILE A 330 9.94 -5.51 1.69
N ASP A 331 11.03 -6.09 2.20
CA ASP A 331 11.86 -5.49 3.24
C ASP A 331 13.08 -4.85 2.54
N PRO A 332 13.06 -3.53 2.29
CA PRO A 332 14.07 -2.91 1.45
C PRO A 332 15.42 -2.93 2.17
N ILE A 333 16.43 -3.46 1.49
CA ILE A 333 17.81 -3.22 1.86
C ILE A 333 18.16 -1.82 1.36
N VAL A 334 18.03 -0.84 2.24
CA VAL A 334 18.32 0.55 1.92
C VAL A 334 19.82 0.78 2.00
N PRO A 335 20.47 1.47 1.04
CA PRO A 335 21.88 1.80 1.15
C PRO A 335 22.20 2.54 2.46
N ALA A 336 23.28 2.15 3.14
CA ALA A 336 23.70 2.75 4.41
C ALA A 336 24.28 4.18 4.27
N GLY A 337 24.31 4.70 3.04
CA GLY A 337 24.74 6.04 2.69
C GLY A 337 25.57 6.04 1.41
N PRO A 338 26.15 7.19 1.01
CA PRO A 338 26.92 7.30 -0.23
C PRO A 338 28.18 6.42 -0.30
N ALA A 339 28.63 5.88 0.82
CA ALA A 339 29.79 4.98 0.91
C ALA A 339 29.44 3.48 0.85
N ASP A 340 28.15 3.14 0.80
CA ASP A 340 27.67 1.77 0.56
C ASP A 340 27.61 1.55 -0.96
N PHE A 341 28.75 1.19 -1.53
CA PHE A 341 28.93 1.12 -2.98
C PHE A 341 28.30 -0.14 -3.60
N ASN A 342 28.04 -1.17 -2.80
CA ASN A 342 27.31 -2.36 -3.26
C ASN A 342 25.80 -2.31 -2.93
N ALA A 343 25.34 -1.28 -2.23
CA ALA A 343 23.95 -1.06 -1.83
C ALA A 343 23.34 -2.21 -1.01
N ASN A 344 24.14 -2.89 -0.17
CA ASN A 344 23.68 -4.01 0.66
C ASN A 344 23.23 -3.59 2.07
N GLY A 345 23.15 -2.28 2.33
CA GLY A 345 22.73 -1.73 3.61
C GLY A 345 23.77 -1.84 4.71
N ALA A 346 25.04 -2.07 4.35
CA ALA A 346 26.18 -2.03 5.25
C ALA A 346 27.37 -1.37 4.55
N VAL A 347 28.10 -0.50 5.27
CA VAL A 347 29.39 0.02 4.78
C VAL A 347 30.50 -0.83 5.38
N ASP A 348 31.06 -1.75 4.59
CA ASP A 348 32.06 -2.70 5.08
C ASP A 348 33.22 -2.94 4.09
N GLY A 349 33.93 -4.06 4.27
CA GLY A 349 35.08 -4.41 3.44
C GLY A 349 34.72 -4.73 1.98
N ALA A 350 33.47 -5.11 1.69
CA ALA A 350 32.98 -5.31 0.33
C ALA A 350 32.90 -3.98 -0.43
N ASP A 351 32.50 -2.89 0.23
CA ASP A 351 32.52 -1.54 -0.35
C ASP A 351 33.94 -1.07 -0.61
N LEU A 352 34.85 -1.32 0.33
CA LEU A 352 36.27 -1.00 0.13
C LEU A 352 36.84 -1.72 -1.11
N ALA A 353 36.41 -2.94 -1.39
CA ALA A 353 36.84 -3.68 -2.58
C ALA A 353 36.36 -2.98 -3.86
N ILE A 354 35.14 -2.44 -3.88
CA ILE A 354 34.61 -1.65 -5.00
C ILE A 354 35.41 -0.36 -5.18
N TRP A 355 35.60 0.40 -4.10
CA TRP A 355 36.42 1.63 -4.13
C TRP A 355 37.83 1.35 -4.66
N THR A 356 38.47 0.30 -4.15
CA THR A 356 39.84 -0.08 -4.55
C THR A 356 39.92 -0.43 -6.04
N GLY A 357 38.93 -1.15 -6.56
CA GLY A 357 38.84 -1.48 -7.99
C GLY A 357 38.54 -0.27 -8.88
N ALA A 358 37.86 0.73 -8.34
CA ALA A 358 37.44 1.93 -9.07
C ALA A 358 38.44 3.10 -9.00
N TYR A 359 39.33 3.10 -8.00
CA TYR A 359 40.26 4.21 -7.73
C TYR A 359 41.07 4.65 -8.96
N GLY A 360 40.86 5.90 -9.39
CA GLY A 360 41.53 6.48 -10.56
C GLY A 360 41.06 5.96 -11.93
N TYR A 361 40.05 5.07 -11.98
CA TYR A 361 39.55 4.46 -13.22
C TYR A 361 38.07 4.78 -13.50
N THR A 362 37.20 4.69 -12.50
CA THR A 362 35.75 4.87 -12.65
C THR A 362 35.16 5.68 -11.48
N ALA A 363 33.88 6.01 -11.55
CA ALA A 363 33.12 6.66 -10.47
C ALA A 363 32.35 5.65 -9.60
N SER A 364 32.69 4.35 -9.65
CA SER A 364 31.92 3.33 -8.92
C SER A 364 32.13 3.37 -7.39
N GLY A 365 33.13 4.12 -6.90
CA GLY A 365 33.35 4.41 -5.49
C GLY A 365 33.30 5.91 -5.19
N ASP A 366 32.52 6.67 -5.95
CA ASP A 366 32.35 8.13 -5.84
C ASP A 366 31.28 8.46 -4.78
N ALA A 367 31.71 8.60 -3.52
CA ALA A 367 30.82 8.87 -2.40
C ALA A 367 30.43 10.36 -2.30
N ASN A 368 31.25 11.27 -2.82
CA ASN A 368 30.98 12.71 -2.79
C ASN A 368 30.26 13.23 -4.05
N SER A 369 30.03 12.36 -5.05
CA SER A 369 29.40 12.66 -6.34
C SER A 369 30.17 13.68 -7.18
N ASP A 370 31.51 13.70 -7.12
CA ASP A 370 32.37 14.59 -7.91
C ASP A 370 32.77 14.03 -9.29
N GLY A 371 32.31 12.82 -9.60
CA GLY A 371 32.55 12.08 -10.82
C GLY A 371 33.81 11.22 -10.80
N LYS A 372 34.47 11.04 -9.65
CA LYS A 372 35.72 10.27 -9.52
C LYS A 372 35.70 9.40 -8.26
N THR A 373 36.44 8.31 -8.30
CA THR A 373 36.80 7.55 -7.09
C THR A 373 38.21 7.97 -6.66
N ALA A 374 38.31 8.72 -5.56
CA ALA A 374 39.54 9.32 -5.06
C ALA A 374 39.66 9.22 -3.52
N GLY A 375 40.70 9.87 -2.98
CA GLY A 375 40.99 9.83 -1.54
C GLY A 375 39.91 10.48 -0.67
N ASP A 376 39.17 11.46 -1.20
CA ASP A 376 38.09 12.11 -0.45
C ASP A 376 36.91 11.14 -0.21
N ASP A 377 36.60 10.28 -1.19
CA ASP A 377 35.60 9.21 -1.03
C ASP A 377 36.04 8.15 -0.03
N TYR A 378 37.34 7.84 0.00
CA TYR A 378 37.89 6.91 0.97
C TYR A 378 37.70 7.41 2.41
N ILE A 379 37.83 8.72 2.65
CA ILE A 379 37.56 9.31 3.97
C ILE A 379 36.08 9.18 4.33
N MET A 380 35.18 9.33 3.36
CA MET A 380 33.74 9.11 3.59
C MET A 380 33.45 7.65 3.94
N TRP A 381 34.03 6.69 3.21
CA TRP A 381 33.93 5.26 3.55
C TRP A 381 34.50 4.95 4.93
N GLN A 382 35.68 5.47 5.28
CA GLN A 382 36.28 5.28 6.60
C GLN A 382 35.39 5.81 7.72
N THR A 383 34.74 6.95 7.50
CA THR A 383 33.84 7.58 8.48
C THR A 383 32.56 6.77 8.64
N ALA A 384 32.06 6.15 7.57
CA ALA A 384 30.85 5.35 7.58
C ALA A 384 31.09 3.87 7.89
N TYR A 385 32.33 3.39 7.97
CA TYR A 385 32.62 1.96 8.17
C TYR A 385 31.90 1.37 9.41
N GLY A 386 31.13 0.31 9.19
CA GLY A 386 30.32 -0.37 10.19
C GLY A 386 28.90 0.17 10.36
N THR A 387 28.49 1.20 9.61
CA THR A 387 27.08 1.62 9.58
C THR A 387 26.22 0.58 8.87
N THR A 388 25.07 0.26 9.44
CA THR A 388 24.09 -0.65 8.84
C THR A 388 22.68 -0.06 8.92
N THR A 389 21.91 -0.17 7.85
CA THR A 389 20.48 0.20 7.76
C THR A 389 19.54 -0.99 7.95
N ALA A 390 20.06 -2.23 7.91
CA ALA A 390 19.28 -3.42 8.17
C ALA A 390 18.54 -3.30 9.51
N LYS A 391 17.20 -3.34 9.46
CA LYS A 391 16.34 -3.41 10.64
C LYS A 391 16.85 -4.59 11.47
N ALA A 392 17.21 -4.37 12.73
CA ALA A 392 17.60 -5.48 13.60
C ALA A 392 16.45 -6.48 13.57
N ALA A 393 16.69 -7.67 13.01
CA ALA A 393 15.69 -8.74 12.99
C ALA A 393 15.15 -8.84 14.41
N GLY A 394 13.84 -8.65 14.58
CA GLY A 394 13.18 -8.62 15.87
C GLY A 394 13.51 -9.88 16.64
N GLY A 395 14.61 -9.84 17.39
CA GLY A 395 15.01 -10.91 18.27
C GLY A 395 13.89 -11.00 19.27
N VAL A 396 13.18 -12.12 19.27
CA VAL A 396 12.32 -12.53 20.38
C VAL A 396 13.11 -12.29 21.66
N VAL A 397 12.84 -11.17 22.31
CA VAL A 397 13.35 -10.86 23.64
C VAL A 397 12.87 -12.04 24.47
N PRO A 398 13.75 -12.89 25.02
CA PRO A 398 13.32 -13.95 25.89
C PRO A 398 12.57 -13.26 27.03
N GLU A 399 11.26 -13.48 27.12
CA GLU A 399 10.49 -12.94 28.22
C GLU A 399 11.21 -13.34 29.51
N PRO A 400 11.46 -12.40 30.45
CA PRO A 400 12.01 -12.78 31.73
C PRO A 400 11.14 -13.89 32.29
N ALA A 401 11.76 -14.87 32.95
CA ALA A 401 11.15 -16.12 33.42
C ALA A 401 10.12 -15.91 34.56
N THR A 402 9.22 -14.94 34.41
CA THR A 402 8.10 -14.61 35.28
C THR A 402 7.19 -15.82 35.46
N GLY A 403 7.01 -16.65 34.41
CA GLY A 403 6.33 -17.94 34.50
C GLY A 403 7.05 -18.97 35.39
N ALA A 404 8.39 -19.02 35.35
CA ALA A 404 9.18 -19.92 36.20
C ALA A 404 9.21 -19.46 37.67
N LEU A 405 9.23 -18.14 37.91
CA LEU A 405 9.12 -17.56 39.25
C LEU A 405 7.71 -17.77 39.84
N ALA A 406 6.65 -17.64 39.04
CA ALA A 406 5.28 -17.93 39.49
C ALA A 406 5.09 -19.42 39.83
N ALA A 407 5.68 -20.33 39.06
CA ALA A 407 5.64 -21.76 39.35
C ALA A 407 6.41 -22.14 40.63
N LEU A 408 7.54 -21.48 40.91
CA LEU A 408 8.31 -21.68 42.16
C LEU A 408 7.58 -21.13 43.39
N VAL A 409 6.90 -19.98 43.28
CA VAL A 409 6.08 -19.43 44.37
C VAL A 409 4.87 -20.34 44.66
N LEU A 410 4.21 -20.88 43.63
CA LEU A 410 3.07 -21.79 43.81
C LEU A 410 3.49 -23.17 44.38
N LEU A 411 4.67 -23.69 44.03
CA LEU A 411 5.21 -24.89 44.67
C LEU A 411 5.64 -24.64 46.13
N GLY A 412 6.24 -23.47 46.41
CA GLY A 412 6.61 -23.06 47.77
C GLY A 412 5.40 -22.93 48.71
N LEU A 413 4.30 -22.34 48.23
CA LEU A 413 3.07 -22.19 49.00
C LEU A 413 2.38 -23.53 49.29
N ARG A 414 2.45 -24.52 48.38
CA ARG A 414 1.91 -25.88 48.61
C ARG A 414 2.73 -26.70 49.62
N LEU A 415 4.03 -26.44 49.75
CA LEU A 415 4.89 -27.12 50.72
C LEU A 415 4.74 -26.53 52.14
N ILE A 416 4.44 -25.24 52.25
CA ILE A 416 4.18 -24.57 53.54
C ILE A 416 2.79 -24.93 54.09
N SER A 417 1.78 -25.10 53.23
CA SER A 417 0.43 -25.49 53.68
C SER A 417 0.35 -26.93 54.20
N ARG A 418 1.18 -27.85 53.69
CA ARG A 418 1.24 -29.25 54.17
C ARG A 418 1.88 -29.41 55.55
N LYS A 419 2.75 -28.50 55.99
CA LYS A 419 3.40 -28.57 57.32
C LYS A 419 2.53 -28.05 58.47
N ARG A 420 1.40 -27.39 58.20
CA ARG A 420 0.49 -26.85 59.24
C ARG A 420 -0.69 -27.77 59.59
N ALA A 421 -0.83 -28.93 58.96
CA ALA A 421 -1.95 -29.85 59.19
C ALA A 421 -1.68 -30.97 60.23
N THR A 422 -0.57 -30.91 60.98
CA THR A 422 -0.23 -31.90 62.02
C THR A 422 0.14 -31.20 63.32
N ALA A 423 -0.87 -30.59 63.95
CA ALA A 423 -0.88 -30.22 65.37
C ALA A 423 -2.31 -29.87 65.79
N LEU A 424 -3.10 -30.92 66.08
CA LEU A 424 -4.09 -31.02 67.17
C LEU A 424 -4.71 -32.42 67.16
#